data_AF-A0AAD3DKW9-F1
#
_entry.id   AF-A0AAD3DKW9-F1
#
_cell.length_a   1.000
_cell.length_b   1.000
_cell.length_c   1.000
_cell.angle_alpha   90.00
_cell.angle_beta   90.00
_cell.angle_gamma   90.00
#
_symmetry.space_group_name_H-M   'P 1'
#
loop_
_entity.id
_entity.type
_entity.pdbx_description
1 polymer ?
#
loop_
_entity_poly.entity_id
_entity_poly.type
_entity_poly.pdbx_seq_one_letter_code
_entity_poly.pdbx_strand_id
1 'polypeptide(L)'
;ANKQTGFLSSIFKYLLLYSIFVSAMFRQAFLQQKRCANFLTSCVPSNARLCRSRPAVCAYAMSTSATLNIQGPGADKLRAAGCGVTCSRETPKVDQAELQEYMRALPAWHLNADRTMITRTFTAKNFMAAIRFFNKVAEVAEAEGHHPDLHLRNFREVEVNLCTHAVGGLTMPDLAMAALLDTIEVEYSPKWVKQEAERMAAAAEQAPTAATAPSEVTTHAA
;
A
#
# COMPACT_ATOMS: atom_id res chain seq x y z
N ALA A 1 6.23 38.26 53.83
CA ALA A 1 7.40 38.05 52.95
C ALA A 1 7.66 36.55 52.61
N ASN A 2 6.66 35.72 52.28
CA ASN A 2 6.90 34.28 52.03
C ASN A 2 5.99 33.63 50.95
N LYS A 3 5.47 34.41 49.99
CA LYS A 3 4.66 33.87 48.86
C LYS A 3 5.38 33.92 47.50
N GLN A 4 6.41 34.75 47.34
CA GLN A 4 7.19 34.81 46.09
C GLN A 4 8.25 33.71 45.95
N THR A 5 8.74 33.16 47.06
CA THR A 5 9.77 32.10 47.08
C THR A 5 9.23 30.75 46.59
N GLY A 6 7.95 30.44 46.85
CA GLY A 6 7.31 29.20 46.40
C GLY A 6 7.05 29.16 44.88
N PHE A 7 6.73 30.30 44.28
CA PHE A 7 6.43 30.39 42.84
C PHE A 7 7.68 30.19 41.99
N LEU A 8 8.80 30.80 42.38
CA LEU A 8 10.10 30.61 41.72
C LEU A 8 10.63 29.17 41.88
N SER A 9 10.40 28.52 43.03
CA SER A 9 10.78 27.11 43.23
C SER A 9 10.01 26.16 42.30
N SER A 10 8.73 26.44 42.03
CA SER A 10 7.91 25.61 41.14
C SER A 10 8.35 25.74 39.67
N ILE A 11 8.64 26.96 39.22
CA ILE A 11 9.14 27.21 37.87
C ILE A 11 10.50 26.52 37.64
N PHE A 12 11.40 26.59 38.62
CA PHE A 12 12.69 25.89 38.54
C PHE A 12 12.54 24.36 38.44
N LYS A 13 11.58 23.77 39.18
CA LYS A 13 11.29 22.32 39.07
C LYS A 13 10.75 21.96 37.69
N TYR A 14 9.87 22.76 37.12
CA TYR A 14 9.34 22.54 35.77
C TYR A 14 10.41 22.67 34.69
N LEU A 15 11.29 23.67 34.76
CA LEU A 15 12.38 23.85 33.81
C LEU A 15 13.41 22.70 33.89
N LEU A 16 13.71 22.23 35.10
CA LEU A 16 14.61 21.08 35.28
C LEU A 16 13.99 19.79 34.72
N LEU A 17 12.71 19.53 34.98
CA LEU A 17 12.00 18.38 34.43
C LEU A 17 11.89 18.44 32.89
N TYR A 18 11.64 19.62 32.34
CA TYR A 18 11.60 19.83 30.90
C TYR A 18 12.97 19.58 30.25
N SER A 19 14.06 20.06 30.87
CA SER A 19 15.44 19.80 30.40
C SER A 19 15.79 18.32 30.44
N ILE A 20 15.38 17.58 31.47
CA ILE A 20 15.58 16.12 31.57
C ILE A 20 14.78 15.41 30.48
N PHE A 21 13.54 15.80 30.24
CA PHE A 21 12.68 15.21 29.22
C PHE A 21 13.22 15.43 27.80
N VAL A 22 13.63 16.66 27.47
CA VAL A 22 14.25 16.99 26.17
C VAL A 22 15.56 16.20 25.99
N SER A 23 16.40 16.12 27.02
CA SER A 23 17.64 15.33 26.98
C SER A 23 17.39 13.83 26.78
N ALA A 24 16.32 13.28 27.38
CA ALA A 24 15.91 11.90 27.19
C ALA A 24 15.43 11.62 25.75
N MET A 25 14.65 12.55 25.18
CA MET A 25 14.21 12.48 23.77
C MET A 25 15.40 12.50 22.80
N PHE A 26 16.38 13.38 23.02
CA PHE A 26 17.60 13.42 22.20
C PHE A 26 18.46 12.16 22.36
N ARG A 27 18.55 11.57 23.56
CA ARG A 27 19.20 10.26 23.76
C ARG A 27 18.48 9.14 23.01
N GLN A 28 17.15 9.13 22.99
CA GLN A 28 16.36 8.12 22.29
C GLN A 28 16.53 8.22 20.77
N ALA A 29 16.54 9.44 20.22
CA ALA A 29 16.83 9.69 18.82
C ALA A 29 18.26 9.27 18.41
N PHE A 30 19.25 9.52 19.28
CA PHE A 30 20.64 9.11 19.03
C PHE A 30 20.85 7.59 19.12
N LEU A 31 20.14 6.90 20.02
CA LEU A 31 20.16 5.43 20.10
C LEU A 31 19.47 4.76 18.90
N GLN A 32 18.44 5.40 18.33
CA GLN A 32 17.81 4.99 17.06
C GLN A 32 18.81 5.09 15.89
N GLN A 33 19.55 6.21 15.78
CA GLN A 33 20.59 6.36 14.75
C GLN A 33 21.73 5.34 14.89
N LYS A 34 22.17 5.01 16.11
CA LYS A 34 23.21 3.98 16.33
C LYS A 34 22.74 2.56 15.98
N ARG A 35 21.44 2.25 16.12
CA ARG A 35 20.86 0.98 15.65
C ARG A 35 20.83 0.90 14.12
N CYS A 36 20.61 2.01 13.42
CA CYS A 36 20.70 2.08 11.97
C CYS A 36 22.15 1.94 11.45
N ALA A 37 23.13 2.52 12.16
CA ALA A 37 24.55 2.43 11.77
C ALA A 37 25.13 1.02 11.94
N ASN A 38 24.74 0.27 12.99
CA ASN A 38 25.24 -1.09 13.23
C ASN A 38 24.63 -2.17 12.30
N PHE A 39 23.54 -1.86 11.58
CA PHE A 39 22.95 -2.79 10.61
C PHE A 39 23.72 -2.79 9.28
N LEU A 40 24.54 -1.78 9.01
CA LEU A 40 25.32 -1.64 7.78
C LEU A 40 26.73 -2.26 7.84
N THR A 41 27.13 -2.87 8.97
CA THR A 41 28.49 -3.41 9.16
C THR A 41 28.57 -4.92 9.41
N SER A 42 27.47 -5.68 9.33
CA SER A 42 27.51 -7.15 9.57
C SER A 42 27.26 -8.02 8.32
N CYS A 43 27.38 -7.48 7.10
CA CYS A 43 27.45 -8.32 5.90
C CYS A 43 28.83 -8.99 5.80
N VAL A 44 29.01 -10.11 6.49
CA VAL A 44 30.07 -11.08 6.19
C VAL A 44 29.52 -12.08 5.15
N PRO A 45 30.26 -12.36 4.05
CA PRO A 45 29.79 -13.20 2.97
C PRO A 45 30.06 -14.67 3.30
N SER A 46 29.06 -15.40 3.79
CA SER A 46 29.12 -16.86 3.86
C SER A 46 27.79 -17.46 3.43
N ASN A 47 27.56 -17.44 2.11
CA ASN A 47 26.84 -18.46 1.32
C ASN A 47 26.52 -17.94 -0.09
N ALA A 48 27.55 -17.53 -0.84
CA ALA A 48 27.43 -17.09 -2.23
C ALA A 48 27.09 -18.22 -3.24
N ARG A 49 26.62 -19.39 -2.78
CA ARG A 49 26.34 -20.56 -3.63
C ARG A 49 24.85 -20.85 -3.84
N LEU A 50 23.95 -20.21 -3.09
CA LEU A 50 22.49 -20.33 -3.25
C LEU A 50 21.85 -19.16 -4.04
N CYS A 51 22.58 -18.08 -4.30
CA CYS A 51 22.03 -16.86 -4.89
C CYS A 51 22.08 -16.82 -6.43
N ARG A 52 22.59 -17.86 -7.11
CA ARG A 52 22.71 -17.87 -8.59
C ARG A 52 21.52 -18.47 -9.33
N SER A 53 20.55 -19.10 -8.66
CA SER A 53 19.44 -19.76 -9.35
C SER A 53 18.14 -18.96 -9.42
N ARG A 54 17.87 -18.00 -8.52
CA ARG A 54 16.61 -17.23 -8.50
C ARG A 54 16.75 -15.85 -7.81
N PRO A 55 17.16 -14.78 -8.52
CA PRO A 55 17.38 -13.46 -7.91
C PRO A 55 16.09 -12.81 -7.33
N ALA A 56 14.92 -13.12 -7.86
CA ALA A 56 13.64 -12.55 -7.39
C ALA A 56 13.20 -13.07 -6.01
N VAL A 57 13.61 -14.28 -5.61
CA VAL A 57 13.13 -14.92 -4.38
C VAL A 57 13.94 -14.46 -3.15
N CYS A 58 15.19 -14.02 -3.34
CA CYS A 58 16.07 -13.67 -2.22
C CYS A 58 15.87 -12.23 -1.72
N ALA A 59 15.50 -11.28 -2.59
CA ALA A 59 15.22 -9.90 -2.20
C ALA A 59 13.96 -9.77 -1.30
N TYR A 60 13.04 -10.74 -1.37
CA TYR A 60 11.76 -10.69 -0.67
C TYR A 60 11.82 -11.15 0.80
N ALA A 61 12.87 -11.88 1.19
CA ALA A 61 12.92 -12.60 2.46
C ALA A 61 13.41 -11.76 3.67
N MET A 62 13.78 -10.49 3.50
CA MET A 62 14.44 -9.70 4.56
C MET A 62 13.73 -8.42 5.01
N SER A 63 12.48 -8.16 4.63
CA SER A 63 11.76 -6.99 5.15
C SER A 63 10.35 -7.36 5.60
N THR A 64 10.15 -7.37 6.93
CA THR A 64 8.81 -7.44 7.54
C THR A 64 8.00 -6.15 7.36
N SER A 65 8.56 -5.16 6.65
CA SER A 65 7.93 -3.89 6.24
C SER A 65 8.08 -3.66 4.72
N ALA A 66 8.27 -4.72 3.93
CA ALA A 66 8.26 -4.58 2.48
C ALA A 66 6.85 -4.19 2.06
N THR A 67 6.68 -2.94 1.65
CA THR A 67 5.55 -2.52 0.84
C THR A 67 5.54 -3.47 -0.35
N LEU A 68 4.56 -4.37 -0.37
CA LEU A 68 4.35 -5.26 -1.50
C LEU A 68 3.98 -4.35 -2.67
N ASN A 69 4.91 -4.11 -3.59
CA ASN A 69 4.61 -3.28 -4.75
C ASN A 69 3.75 -4.10 -5.72
N ILE A 70 2.43 -4.05 -5.50
CA ILE A 70 1.43 -4.75 -6.33
C ILE A 70 0.84 -3.77 -7.37
N GLN A 71 1.52 -2.67 -7.68
CA GLN A 71 1.02 -1.71 -8.67
C GLN A 71 1.32 -2.20 -10.08
N GLY A 72 0.29 -2.19 -10.93
CA GLY A 72 0.44 -2.48 -12.36
C GLY A 72 0.88 -1.23 -13.15
N PRO A 73 1.22 -1.41 -14.44
CA PRO A 73 1.54 -0.29 -15.32
C PRO A 73 0.35 0.67 -15.43
N GLY A 74 0.59 1.97 -15.27
CA GLY A 74 -0.43 3.02 -15.36
C GLY A 74 -1.12 3.38 -14.04
N ALA A 75 -0.75 2.76 -12.91
CA ALA A 75 -1.30 3.12 -11.60
C ALA A 75 -1.00 4.57 -11.18
N ASP A 76 0.13 5.11 -11.64
CA ASP A 76 0.51 6.52 -11.49
C ASP A 76 -0.46 7.47 -12.20
N LYS A 77 -0.90 7.11 -13.41
CA LYS A 77 -1.89 7.89 -14.17
C LYS A 77 -3.24 7.90 -13.47
N LEU A 78 -3.68 6.76 -12.94
CA LEU A 78 -4.92 6.66 -12.17
C LEU A 78 -4.90 7.57 -10.93
N ARG A 79 -3.79 7.60 -10.18
CA ARG A 79 -3.64 8.52 -9.06
C ARG A 79 -3.63 9.98 -9.49
N ALA A 80 -2.97 10.30 -10.61
CA ALA A 80 -2.91 11.66 -11.13
C ALA A 80 -4.26 12.17 -11.66
N ALA A 81 -5.14 11.28 -12.12
CA ALA A 81 -6.52 11.62 -12.49
C ALA A 81 -7.32 12.15 -11.27
N GLY A 82 -6.95 11.71 -10.07
CA GLY A 82 -7.45 12.21 -8.79
C GLY A 82 -8.87 11.79 -8.47
N CYS A 83 -9.25 11.99 -7.21
CA CYS A 83 -10.61 11.85 -6.74
C CYS A 83 -11.24 13.24 -6.68
N GLY A 84 -12.05 13.61 -7.67
CA GLY A 84 -12.75 14.90 -7.65
C GLY A 84 -13.67 15.01 -6.41
N VAL A 85 -13.85 16.22 -5.90
CA VAL A 85 -14.38 16.50 -4.55
C VAL A 85 -15.83 16.04 -4.30
N THR A 86 -16.58 15.56 -5.31
CA THR A 86 -17.91 14.98 -5.08
C THR A 86 -18.30 14.01 -6.20
N CYS A 87 -18.55 12.75 -5.85
CA CYS A 87 -19.26 11.83 -6.73
C CYS A 87 -20.75 12.23 -6.79
N SER A 88 -21.13 12.93 -7.86
CA SER A 88 -22.53 13.26 -8.15
C SER A 88 -23.15 12.18 -9.04
N ARG A 89 -24.49 12.14 -9.17
CA ARG A 89 -25.20 11.19 -10.06
C ARG A 89 -24.78 11.35 -11.52
N GLU A 90 -24.27 12.52 -11.88
CA GLU A 90 -23.85 12.89 -13.22
C GLU A 90 -22.42 12.43 -13.53
N THR A 91 -21.70 11.87 -12.57
CA THR A 91 -20.33 11.36 -12.77
C THR A 91 -20.36 10.27 -13.86
N PRO A 92 -19.58 10.41 -14.95
CA PRO A 92 -19.56 9.42 -16.01
C PRO A 92 -19.08 8.06 -15.50
N LYS A 93 -19.85 7.02 -15.82
CA LYS A 93 -19.45 5.63 -15.60
C LYS A 93 -18.32 5.29 -16.57
N VAL A 94 -17.32 4.58 -16.08
CA VAL A 94 -16.23 4.06 -16.92
C VAL A 94 -16.80 3.02 -17.89
N ASP A 95 -16.43 3.10 -19.15
CA ASP A 95 -16.90 2.15 -20.15
C ASP A 95 -16.25 0.77 -19.96
N GLN A 96 -16.87 -0.28 -20.52
CA GLN A 96 -16.40 -1.65 -20.32
C GLN A 96 -15.07 -1.96 -21.02
N ALA A 97 -14.74 -1.24 -22.10
CA ALA A 97 -13.51 -1.45 -22.85
C ALA A 97 -12.31 -0.86 -22.12
N GLU A 98 -12.45 0.37 -21.62
CA GLU A 98 -11.46 1.08 -20.81
C GLU A 98 -11.27 0.42 -19.44
N LEU A 99 -12.34 -0.08 -18.82
CA LEU A 99 -12.27 -0.73 -17.52
C LEU A 99 -11.23 -1.85 -17.48
N GLN A 100 -11.10 -2.63 -18.56
CA GLN A 100 -10.13 -3.71 -18.61
C GLN A 100 -8.68 -3.21 -18.63
N GLU A 101 -8.42 -2.03 -19.20
CA GLU A 101 -7.09 -1.39 -19.14
C GLU A 101 -6.78 -0.92 -17.73
N TYR A 102 -7.74 -0.25 -17.06
CA TYR A 102 -7.55 0.20 -15.69
C TYR A 102 -7.36 -0.96 -14.70
N MET A 103 -8.05 -2.09 -14.90
CA MET A 103 -7.83 -3.27 -14.06
C MET A 103 -6.43 -3.88 -14.21
N ARG A 104 -5.72 -3.65 -15.32
CA ARG A 104 -4.30 -4.05 -15.44
C ARG A 104 -3.39 -3.21 -14.56
N ALA A 105 -3.75 -1.95 -14.29
CA ALA A 105 -3.04 -1.09 -13.35
C ALA A 105 -3.30 -1.48 -11.88
N LEU A 106 -4.37 -2.23 -11.62
CA LEU A 106 -4.86 -2.61 -10.29
C LEU A 106 -4.90 -4.14 -10.09
N PRO A 107 -3.77 -4.86 -10.21
CA PRO A 107 -3.77 -6.34 -10.29
C PRO A 107 -4.16 -7.06 -8.98
N ALA A 108 -4.20 -6.36 -7.84
CA ALA A 108 -4.72 -6.91 -6.58
C ALA A 108 -6.22 -6.67 -6.36
N TRP A 109 -6.86 -5.86 -7.21
CA TRP A 109 -8.28 -5.54 -7.10
C TRP A 109 -9.10 -6.52 -7.94
N HIS A 110 -10.23 -6.95 -7.38
CA HIS A 110 -11.13 -7.89 -8.02
C HIS A 110 -12.37 -7.14 -8.50
N LEU A 111 -12.63 -7.21 -9.80
CA LEU A 111 -13.87 -6.72 -10.39
C LEU A 111 -14.98 -7.74 -10.16
N ASN A 112 -16.12 -7.29 -9.62
CA ASN A 112 -17.29 -8.17 -9.46
C ASN A 112 -17.89 -8.60 -10.81
N ALA A 113 -18.71 -9.65 -10.81
CA ALA A 113 -19.31 -10.20 -12.03
C ALA A 113 -20.12 -9.16 -12.82
N ASP A 114 -20.83 -8.27 -12.11
CA ASP A 114 -21.67 -7.23 -12.69
C ASP A 114 -20.86 -6.00 -13.18
N ARG A 115 -19.55 -5.96 -12.92
CA ARG A 115 -18.63 -4.87 -13.29
C ARG A 115 -19.04 -3.51 -12.75
N THR A 116 -19.59 -3.49 -11.54
CA THR A 116 -20.09 -2.30 -10.84
C THR A 116 -19.26 -1.94 -9.63
N MET A 117 -18.39 -2.83 -9.16
CA MET A 117 -17.62 -2.66 -7.93
C MET A 117 -16.28 -3.37 -8.04
N ILE A 118 -15.25 -2.77 -7.44
CA ILE A 118 -13.97 -3.41 -7.22
C ILE A 118 -13.75 -3.66 -5.73
N THR A 119 -13.15 -4.80 -5.41
CA THR A 119 -12.90 -5.24 -4.04
C THR A 119 -11.45 -5.66 -3.86
N ARG A 120 -10.86 -5.29 -2.73
CA ARG A 120 -9.56 -5.80 -2.29
C ARG A 120 -9.55 -6.08 -0.79
N THR A 121 -8.96 -7.20 -0.39
CA THR A 121 -8.75 -7.55 1.02
C THR A 121 -7.28 -7.42 1.40
N PHE A 122 -7.01 -6.66 2.45
CA PHE A 122 -5.68 -6.44 3.03
C PHE A 122 -5.56 -7.28 4.31
N THR A 123 -4.72 -8.31 4.31
CA THR A 123 -4.51 -9.19 5.48
C THR A 123 -3.34 -8.71 6.33
N ALA A 124 -3.62 -7.88 7.33
CA ALA A 124 -2.61 -7.35 8.25
C ALA A 124 -2.04 -8.43 9.19
N LYS A 125 -0.92 -8.12 9.84
CA LYS A 125 -0.21 -9.01 10.78
C LYS A 125 -1.07 -9.40 11.97
N ASN A 126 -1.77 -8.43 12.53
CA ASN A 126 -2.64 -8.56 13.70
C ASN A 126 -3.74 -7.46 13.67
N PHE A 127 -4.67 -7.51 14.62
CA PHE A 127 -5.78 -6.56 14.71
C PHE A 127 -5.33 -5.10 14.79
N MET A 128 -4.32 -4.77 15.60
CA MET A 128 -3.86 -3.38 15.71
C MET A 128 -3.21 -2.87 14.41
N ALA A 129 -2.52 -3.74 13.67
CA ALA A 129 -2.02 -3.41 12.34
C ALA A 129 -3.18 -3.16 11.34
N ALA A 130 -4.25 -3.96 11.42
CA ALA A 130 -5.45 -3.74 10.62
C ALA A 130 -6.13 -2.40 10.95
N ILE A 131 -6.29 -2.06 12.24
CA ILE A 131 -6.87 -0.77 12.66
C ILE A 131 -6.02 0.41 12.21
N ARG A 132 -4.68 0.32 12.31
CA ARG A 132 -3.80 1.39 11.79
C ARG A 132 -3.98 1.60 10.29
N PHE A 133 -4.05 0.51 9.53
CA PHE A 133 -4.31 0.60 8.10
C PHE A 133 -5.70 1.16 7.80
N PHE A 134 -6.73 0.66 8.48
CA PHE A 134 -8.12 1.11 8.36
C PHE A 134 -8.23 2.63 8.57
N ASN A 135 -7.59 3.16 9.62
CA ASN A 135 -7.59 4.60 9.89
C ASN A 135 -6.87 5.40 8.79
N LYS A 136 -5.74 4.92 8.28
CA LYS A 136 -5.06 5.58 7.14
C LYS A 136 -5.95 5.61 5.89
N VAL A 137 -6.68 4.53 5.62
CA VAL A 137 -7.65 4.50 4.51
C VAL A 137 -8.76 5.54 4.73
N ALA A 138 -9.29 5.65 5.95
CA ALA A 138 -10.30 6.65 6.29
C ALA A 138 -9.77 8.09 6.14
N GLU A 139 -8.53 8.37 6.55
CA GLU A 139 -7.88 9.68 6.37
C GLU A 139 -7.74 10.05 4.88
N VAL A 140 -7.31 9.09 4.05
CA VAL A 140 -7.20 9.29 2.60
C VAL A 140 -8.59 9.49 1.96
N ALA A 141 -9.57 8.66 2.33
CA ALA A 141 -10.94 8.78 1.85
C ALA A 141 -11.54 10.17 2.13
N GLU A 142 -11.33 10.69 3.33
CA GLU A 142 -11.79 12.02 3.71
C GLU A 142 -11.06 13.13 2.95
N ALA A 143 -9.74 13.02 2.80
CA ALA A 143 -8.95 14.01 2.05
C ALA A 143 -9.34 14.07 0.57
N GLU A 144 -9.69 12.93 -0.01
CA GLU A 144 -10.11 12.79 -1.41
C GLU A 144 -11.62 13.03 -1.62
N GLY A 145 -12.41 13.16 -0.54
CA GLY A 145 -13.87 13.35 -0.62
C GLY A 145 -14.62 12.17 -1.25
N HIS A 146 -14.07 10.96 -1.16
CA HIS A 146 -14.65 9.74 -1.72
C HIS A 146 -14.51 8.59 -0.74
N HIS A 147 -15.64 8.07 -0.29
CA HIS A 147 -15.68 7.14 0.84
C HIS A 147 -15.87 5.70 0.35
N PRO A 148 -14.87 4.81 0.55
CA PRO A 148 -15.06 3.38 0.31
C PRO A 148 -15.96 2.74 1.37
N ASP A 149 -16.58 1.63 0.98
CA ASP A 149 -17.15 0.68 1.92
C ASP A 149 -16.00 -0.11 2.58
N LEU A 150 -15.83 0.06 3.89
CA LEU A 150 -14.75 -0.54 4.67
C LEU A 150 -15.26 -1.58 5.68
N HIS A 151 -14.72 -2.80 5.60
CA HIS A 151 -15.08 -3.89 6.50
C HIS A 151 -13.84 -4.44 7.21
N LEU A 152 -13.86 -4.43 8.54
CA LEU A 152 -12.90 -5.18 9.35
C LEU A 152 -13.44 -6.59 9.61
N ARG A 153 -12.80 -7.58 8.98
CA ARG A 153 -13.20 -8.99 9.01
C ARG A 153 -12.12 -9.85 9.65
N ASN A 154 -12.51 -11.03 10.13
CA ASN A 154 -11.59 -12.12 10.52
C ASN A 154 -10.40 -11.63 11.38
N PHE A 155 -10.66 -10.72 12.31
CA PHE A 155 -9.69 -10.08 13.21
C PHE A 155 -8.63 -9.18 12.54
N ARG A 156 -8.16 -9.45 11.31
CA ARG A 156 -7.03 -8.71 10.72
C ARG A 156 -7.15 -8.45 9.23
N GLU A 157 -8.32 -8.70 8.66
CA GLU A 157 -8.59 -8.47 7.25
C GLU A 157 -9.37 -7.17 7.10
N VAL A 158 -8.81 -6.22 6.34
CA VAL A 158 -9.52 -5.01 5.94
C VAL A 158 -9.96 -5.21 4.50
N GLU A 159 -11.25 -5.41 4.29
CA GLU A 159 -11.85 -5.48 2.96
C GLU A 159 -12.33 -4.09 2.57
N VAL A 160 -11.92 -3.67 1.38
CA VAL A 160 -12.26 -2.37 0.79
C VAL A 160 -13.07 -2.62 -0.47
N ASN A 161 -14.25 -2.03 -0.52
CA ASN A 161 -15.18 -2.07 -1.63
C ASN A 161 -15.32 -0.64 -2.19
N LEU A 162 -15.10 -0.49 -3.49
CA LEU A 162 -15.20 0.79 -4.19
C LEU A 162 -16.24 0.71 -5.29
N CYS A 163 -17.23 1.58 -5.19
CA CYS A 163 -18.19 1.87 -6.23
C CYS A 163 -18.81 3.24 -6.00
N THR A 164 -19.27 3.88 -7.06
CA THR A 164 -20.05 5.10 -6.94
C THR A 164 -21.53 4.75 -6.82
N HIS A 165 -22.04 4.65 -5.58
CA HIS A 165 -23.43 4.24 -5.31
C HIS A 165 -24.48 5.09 -6.05
N ALA A 166 -24.23 6.39 -6.21
CA ALA A 166 -25.12 7.30 -6.92
C ALA A 166 -25.31 6.95 -8.40
N VAL A 167 -24.32 6.31 -9.01
CA VAL A 167 -24.27 5.93 -10.44
C VAL A 167 -24.59 4.45 -10.65
N GLY A 168 -24.50 3.63 -9.60
CA GLY A 168 -24.67 2.17 -9.72
C GLY A 168 -23.56 1.52 -10.55
N GLY A 169 -22.34 2.02 -10.44
CA GLY A 169 -21.19 1.51 -11.20
C GLY A 169 -19.87 2.15 -10.81
N LEU A 170 -18.83 1.77 -11.54
CA LEU A 170 -17.48 2.31 -11.37
C LEU A 170 -17.31 3.62 -12.12
N THR A 171 -16.72 4.59 -11.44
CA THR A 171 -16.30 5.87 -12.01
C THR A 171 -14.78 6.02 -11.90
N MET A 172 -14.21 7.06 -12.51
CA MET A 172 -12.78 7.33 -12.41
C MET A 172 -12.30 7.54 -10.96
N PRO A 173 -13.03 8.28 -10.09
CA PRO A 173 -12.77 8.34 -8.65
C PRO A 173 -12.56 6.97 -7.97
N ASP A 174 -13.37 5.96 -8.31
CA ASP A 174 -13.22 4.62 -7.72
C ASP A 174 -11.87 3.98 -8.09
N LEU A 175 -11.45 4.13 -9.34
CA LEU A 175 -10.17 3.58 -9.84
C LEU A 175 -8.97 4.37 -9.32
N ALA A 176 -9.10 5.69 -9.24
CA ALA A 176 -8.08 6.57 -8.67
C ALA A 176 -7.87 6.27 -7.17
N MET A 177 -8.97 6.14 -6.41
CA MET A 177 -8.93 5.76 -5.01
C MET A 177 -8.25 4.40 -4.83
N ALA A 178 -8.61 3.39 -5.63
CA ALA A 178 -7.93 2.09 -5.58
C ALA A 178 -6.41 2.20 -5.77
N ALA A 179 -5.97 2.99 -6.75
CA ALA A 179 -4.55 3.22 -7.02
C ALA A 179 -3.84 4.01 -5.90
N LEU A 180 -4.56 4.89 -5.19
CA LEU A 180 -4.06 5.62 -4.02
C LEU A 180 -3.91 4.69 -2.81
N LEU A 181 -4.92 3.87 -2.52
CA LEU A 181 -4.88 2.94 -1.38
C LEU A 181 -3.76 1.91 -1.52
N ASP A 182 -3.39 1.54 -2.75
CA ASP A 182 -2.25 0.69 -3.05
C ASP A 182 -0.89 1.29 -2.64
N THR A 183 -0.82 2.60 -2.37
CA THR A 183 0.40 3.27 -1.87
C THR A 183 0.53 3.25 -0.36
N ILE A 184 -0.55 2.94 0.36
CA ILE A 184 -0.58 2.96 1.82
C ILE A 184 0.19 1.76 2.36
N GLU A 185 1.17 2.01 3.23
CA GLU A 185 1.93 0.94 3.87
C GLU A 185 1.06 0.10 4.80
N VAL A 186 1.12 -1.22 4.61
CA VAL A 186 0.45 -2.24 5.43
C VAL A 186 1.47 -3.18 6.05
N GLU A 187 1.39 -3.36 7.36
CA GLU A 187 2.11 -4.43 8.06
C GLU A 187 1.40 -5.76 7.82
N TYR A 188 1.71 -6.45 6.72
CA TYR A 188 1.04 -7.69 6.33
C TYR A 188 1.36 -8.89 7.23
N SER A 189 0.44 -9.87 7.25
CA SER A 189 0.67 -11.19 7.85
C SER A 189 1.82 -11.92 7.15
N PRO A 190 2.84 -12.43 7.87
CA PRO A 190 3.94 -13.18 7.25
C PRO A 190 3.47 -14.39 6.44
N LYS A 191 2.41 -15.05 6.90
CA LYS A 191 1.76 -16.15 6.17
C LYS A 191 1.19 -15.65 4.84
N TRP A 192 0.49 -14.52 4.87
CA TRP A 192 -0.12 -13.93 3.68
C TRP A 192 0.95 -13.49 2.66
N VAL A 193 2.02 -12.83 3.13
CA VAL A 193 3.15 -12.39 2.28
C VAL A 193 3.77 -13.57 1.54
N LYS A 194 3.99 -14.69 2.23
CA LYS A 194 4.50 -15.92 1.61
C LYS A 194 3.56 -16.46 0.54
N GLN A 195 2.27 -16.59 0.87
CA GLN A 195 1.25 -17.10 -0.04
C GLN A 195 1.08 -16.21 -1.28
N GLU A 196 1.14 -14.90 -1.09
CA GLU A 196 1.02 -13.94 -2.17
C GLU A 196 2.26 -13.95 -3.08
N ALA A 197 3.46 -14.07 -2.52
CA ALA A 197 4.68 -14.25 -3.31
C ALA A 197 4.64 -15.54 -4.16
N GLU A 198 4.14 -16.64 -3.59
CA GLU A 198 3.94 -17.91 -4.30
C GLU A 198 2.90 -17.75 -5.42
N ARG A 199 1.79 -17.03 -5.17
CA ARG A 199 0.77 -16.72 -6.18
C ARG A 199 1.32 -15.89 -7.33
N MET A 200 2.07 -14.83 -7.02
CA MET A 200 2.69 -13.96 -8.04
C MET A 200 3.74 -14.73 -8.86
N ALA A 201 4.54 -15.59 -8.23
CA ALA A 201 5.52 -16.42 -8.92
C ALA A 201 4.82 -17.42 -9.88
N ALA A 202 3.73 -18.05 -9.45
CA ALA A 202 2.95 -18.95 -10.29
C ALA A 202 2.28 -18.23 -11.48
N ALA A 203 1.75 -17.01 -11.26
CA ALA A 203 1.15 -16.21 -12.31
C ALA A 203 2.18 -15.78 -13.39
N ALA A 204 3.40 -15.46 -12.99
CA ALA A 204 4.48 -15.10 -13.92
C ALA A 204 4.92 -16.28 -14.81
N GLU A 205 4.88 -17.51 -14.30
CA GLU A 205 5.21 -18.72 -15.07
C GLU A 205 4.13 -19.08 -16.11
N GLN A 206 2.88 -18.69 -15.85
CA GLN A 206 1.73 -18.95 -16.73
C GLN A 206 1.46 -17.83 -17.74
N ALA A 207 2.20 -16.71 -17.67
CA ALA A 207 2.07 -15.63 -18.64
C ALA A 207 2.47 -16.17 -20.03
N PRO A 208 1.59 -16.09 -21.05
CA PRO A 208 1.93 -16.61 -22.38
C PRO A 208 3.19 -15.90 -22.88
N THR A 209 4.22 -16.68 -23.23
CA THR A 209 5.41 -16.15 -23.89
C THR A 209 4.98 -15.52 -25.21
N ALA A 210 4.88 -14.19 -25.23
CA ALA A 210 4.64 -13.41 -26.42
C ALA A 210 5.84 -13.54 -27.38
N ALA A 211 5.84 -14.61 -28.18
CA ALA A 211 6.59 -14.81 -29.42
C ALA A 211 6.14 -16.16 -29.98
N THR A 212 5.42 -16.24 -31.09
CA THR A 212 6.02 -16.10 -32.41
C THR A 212 4.92 -15.70 -33.40
N ALA A 213 4.95 -14.46 -33.89
CA ALA A 213 4.17 -14.09 -35.06
C ALA A 213 4.79 -14.78 -36.28
N PRO A 214 4.03 -15.53 -37.10
CA PRO A 214 4.53 -15.93 -38.40
C PRO A 214 4.63 -14.68 -39.28
N SER A 215 5.85 -14.44 -39.77
CA SER A 215 6.18 -13.44 -40.77
C SER A 215 5.25 -13.53 -41.98
N GLU A 216 4.85 -12.37 -42.49
CA GLU A 216 4.24 -12.18 -43.80
C GLU A 216 4.92 -13.01 -44.88
N VAL A 217 4.11 -13.70 -45.69
CA VAL A 217 4.47 -14.00 -47.08
C VAL A 217 3.39 -13.37 -47.94
N THR A 218 3.69 -12.14 -48.40
CA THR A 218 3.13 -11.57 -49.62
C THR A 218 3.41 -12.51 -50.79
N THR A 219 2.37 -13.05 -51.41
CA THR A 219 2.43 -13.47 -52.82
C THR A 219 1.49 -12.61 -53.64
N HIS A 220 2.11 -11.90 -54.58
CA HIS A 220 1.52 -11.08 -55.61
C HIS A 220 0.49 -11.82 -56.48
N ALA A 221 -0.40 -11.01 -57.04
CA ALA A 221 -1.38 -11.32 -58.07
C ALA A 221 -0.84 -12.08 -59.29
N ALA A 222 -1.72 -12.90 -59.87
CA ALA A 222 -1.96 -13.01 -61.31
C ALA A 222 -3.42 -13.47 -61.53
#